data_AF-M8ASG8-F1
#
_entry.id   AF-M8ASG8-F1
#
_cell.length_a   1.000
_cell.length_b   1.000
_cell.length_c   1.000
_cell.angle_alpha   90.00
_cell.angle_beta   90.00
_cell.angle_gamma   90.00
#
_symmetry.space_group_name_H-M   'P 1'
#
loop_
_entity.id
_entity.type
_entity.pdbx_description
1 polymer ?
#
loop_
_entity_poly.entity_id
_entity_poly.type
_entity_poly.pdbx_seq_one_letter_code
_entity_poly.pdbx_strand_id
1 'polypeptide(L)'
;MASARAVAMFYLVVFVTVSFLTNHTCASKSRAAIEKDEVMEHCKFNIRKGAHWPFEPSHACCQVVTRSVNLLAICNAFTAADLAQINLQRWAAVTRSCGNALHEGDNCAGYIVHF
;
A
#
# COMPACT_ATOMS: atom_id res chain seq x y z
N MET A 1 -44.36 6.68 -13.45
CA MET A 1 -43.48 7.52 -14.29
C MET A 1 -42.51 8.22 -13.36
N ALA A 2 -41.21 7.95 -13.44
CA ALA A 2 -40.24 8.70 -12.65
C ALA A 2 -40.27 10.17 -13.13
N SER A 3 -40.46 11.10 -12.21
CA SER A 3 -40.37 12.53 -12.53
C SER A 3 -39.00 12.81 -13.17
N ALA A 4 -38.96 13.55 -14.27
CA ALA A 4 -37.71 13.91 -14.96
C ALA A 4 -36.66 14.51 -14.01
N ARG A 5 -37.12 15.16 -12.92
CA ARG A 5 -36.27 15.68 -11.83
C ARG A 5 -35.60 14.58 -11.02
N ALA A 6 -36.31 13.49 -10.70
CA ALA A 6 -35.76 12.36 -9.97
C ALA A 6 -34.70 11.62 -10.79
N VAL A 7 -34.93 11.49 -12.11
CA VAL A 7 -33.98 10.90 -13.05
C VAL A 7 -32.71 11.75 -13.16
N ALA A 8 -32.83 13.07 -13.31
CA ALA A 8 -31.69 13.99 -13.38
C ALA A 8 -30.86 13.99 -12.08
N MET A 9 -31.51 13.98 -10.91
CA MET A 9 -30.81 13.90 -9.62
C MET A 9 -30.04 12.58 -9.46
N PHE A 10 -30.61 11.47 -9.92
CA PHE A 10 -29.94 10.18 -9.89
C PHE A 10 -28.68 10.18 -10.78
N TYR A 11 -28.76 10.77 -11.97
CA TYR A 11 -27.59 10.92 -12.85
C TYR A 11 -26.50 11.81 -12.25
N LEU A 12 -26.87 12.92 -11.60
CA LEU A 12 -25.89 13.78 -10.92
C LEU A 12 -25.18 13.05 -9.77
N VAL A 13 -25.93 12.27 -8.96
CA VAL A 13 -25.34 11.48 -7.87
C VAL A 13 -24.39 10.42 -8.43
N VAL A 14 -24.78 9.70 -9.48
CA VAL A 14 -23.90 8.71 -10.13
C VAL A 14 -22.65 9.35 -10.73
N PHE A 15 -22.78 10.52 -11.38
CA PHE A 15 -21.65 11.21 -11.97
C PHE A 15 -20.65 11.71 -10.91
N VAL A 16 -21.17 12.24 -9.79
CA VAL A 16 -20.37 12.64 -8.64
C VAL A 16 -19.65 11.43 -8.04
N THR A 17 -20.35 10.34 -7.70
CA THR A 17 -19.70 9.19 -7.08
C THR A 17 -18.61 8.59 -7.97
N VAL A 18 -18.87 8.41 -9.27
CA VAL A 18 -17.85 7.90 -10.22
C VAL A 18 -16.64 8.83 -10.30
N SER A 19 -16.85 10.15 -10.39
CA SER A 19 -15.76 11.12 -10.47
C SER A 19 -14.91 11.16 -9.19
N PHE A 20 -15.55 11.13 -8.01
CA PHE A 20 -14.84 11.14 -6.74
C PHE A 20 -14.04 9.85 -6.50
N LEU A 21 -14.63 8.68 -6.77
CA LEU A 21 -13.90 7.40 -6.64
C LEU A 21 -12.71 7.31 -7.60
N THR A 22 -12.84 7.78 -8.83
CA THR A 22 -11.77 7.72 -9.83
C THR A 22 -10.60 8.63 -9.45
N ASN A 23 -10.88 9.84 -8.98
CA ASN A 23 -9.84 10.75 -8.50
C ASN A 23 -9.11 10.21 -7.27
N HIS A 24 -9.85 9.64 -6.31
CA HIS A 24 -9.26 9.10 -5.09
C HIS A 24 -8.38 7.87 -5.35
N THR A 25 -8.81 6.98 -6.26
CA THR A 25 -8.01 5.80 -6.65
C THR A 25 -6.73 6.20 -7.38
N CYS A 26 -6.79 7.15 -8.31
CA CYS A 26 -5.61 7.67 -9.00
C CYS A 26 -4.62 8.34 -8.04
N ALA A 27 -5.12 9.22 -7.16
CA ALA A 27 -4.30 9.88 -6.14
C ALA A 27 -3.70 8.90 -5.14
N SER A 28 -4.44 7.85 -4.76
CA SER A 28 -3.92 6.79 -3.89
C SER A 28 -2.81 5.98 -4.58
N LYS A 29 -2.92 5.73 -5.89
CA LYS A 29 -1.91 5.00 -6.67
C LYS A 29 -0.63 5.82 -6.82
N SER A 30 -0.74 7.12 -7.11
CA SER A 30 0.42 8.02 -7.20
C SER A 30 1.11 8.16 -5.84
N ARG A 31 0.34 8.30 -4.76
CA ARG A 31 0.86 8.34 -3.39
C ARG A 31 1.56 7.04 -3.00
N ALA A 32 0.95 5.89 -3.29
CA ALA A 32 1.54 4.59 -2.99
C ALA A 32 2.85 4.36 -3.74
N ALA A 33 2.99 4.86 -4.97
CA ALA A 33 4.25 4.82 -5.70
C ALA A 33 5.35 5.62 -5.00
N ILE A 34 5.03 6.83 -4.52
CA ILE A 34 5.97 7.67 -3.75
C ILE A 34 6.35 6.99 -2.43
N GLU A 35 5.38 6.53 -1.64
CA GLU A 35 5.64 5.84 -0.36
C GLU A 35 6.45 4.55 -0.59
N LYS A 36 6.20 3.83 -1.69
CA LYS A 36 7.00 2.66 -2.10
C LYS A 36 8.44 3.04 -2.45
N ASP A 37 8.69 4.18 -3.10
CA ASP A 37 10.06 4.65 -3.36
C ASP A 37 10.81 4.94 -2.05
N GLU A 38 10.15 5.59 -1.09
CA GLU A 38 10.73 5.84 0.25
C GLU A 38 11.00 4.53 1.01
N VAL A 39 10.13 3.53 0.89
CA VAL A 39 10.37 2.18 1.44
C VAL A 39 11.61 1.55 0.80
N MET A 40 11.76 1.67 -0.52
CA MET A 40 12.93 1.14 -1.23
C MET A 40 14.21 1.91 -0.91
N GLU A 41 14.12 3.17 -0.49
CA GLU A 41 15.26 3.97 -0.05
C GLU A 41 15.68 3.59 1.39
N HIS A 42 14.74 3.57 2.33
CA HIS A 42 15.07 3.51 3.75
C HIS A 42 14.96 2.12 4.37
N CYS A 43 14.12 1.23 3.82
CA CYS A 43 13.86 -0.11 4.38
C CYS A 43 14.54 -1.25 3.62
N LYS A 44 15.10 -0.99 2.42
CA LYS A 44 15.62 -2.04 1.52
C LYS A 44 16.63 -2.97 2.18
N PHE A 45 17.51 -2.48 3.05
CA PHE A 45 18.48 -3.33 3.73
C PHE A 45 17.84 -4.36 4.68
N ASN A 46 16.69 -4.05 5.26
CA ASN A 46 15.94 -4.96 6.14
C ASN A 46 15.13 -5.98 5.33
N ILE A 47 14.58 -5.58 4.17
CA ILE A 47 13.65 -6.41 3.38
C ILE A 47 14.28 -7.13 2.19
N ARG A 48 15.53 -6.81 1.82
CA ARG A 48 16.21 -7.49 0.70
C ARG A 48 16.32 -9.00 0.92
N LYS A 49 16.28 -9.75 -0.18
CA LYS A 49 16.57 -11.19 -0.17
C LYS A 49 18.00 -11.41 0.36
N GLY A 50 18.17 -12.43 1.19
CA GLY A 50 19.47 -12.79 1.78
C GLY A 50 19.95 -11.87 2.91
N ALA A 51 19.16 -10.88 3.36
CA ALA A 51 19.50 -10.13 4.57
C ALA A 51 19.61 -11.07 5.80
N HIS A 52 20.42 -10.71 6.79
CA HIS A 52 20.48 -11.47 8.05
C HIS A 52 19.13 -11.37 8.79
N TRP A 53 18.78 -12.39 9.59
CA TRP A 53 17.56 -12.45 10.39
C TRP A 53 17.84 -13.09 11.75
N PRO A 54 17.32 -12.58 12.88
CA PRO A 54 16.41 -11.43 13.01
C PRO A 54 17.08 -10.10 12.66
N PHE A 55 16.28 -9.10 12.29
CA PHE A 55 16.75 -7.74 12.08
C PHE A 55 16.02 -6.78 13.02
N GLU A 56 16.64 -5.63 13.23
CA GLU A 56 16.00 -4.46 13.81
C GLU A 56 15.83 -3.41 12.70
N PRO A 57 14.60 -2.95 12.40
CA PRO A 57 14.41 -1.89 11.41
C PRO A 57 15.11 -0.61 11.85
N SER A 58 15.67 0.13 10.89
CA SER A 58 16.22 1.45 11.20
C SER A 58 15.11 2.43 11.62
N HIS A 59 15.46 3.44 12.40
CA HIS A 59 14.52 4.50 12.77
C HIS A 59 13.90 5.18 11.53
N ALA A 60 14.71 5.45 10.51
CA ALA A 60 14.25 6.02 9.24
C ALA A 60 13.23 5.10 8.53
N CYS A 61 13.50 3.79 8.50
CA CYS A 61 12.54 2.84 7.94
C CYS A 61 11.22 2.83 8.73
N CYS A 62 11.26 2.77 10.07
CA CYS A 62 10.04 2.82 10.86
C CYS A 62 9.29 4.14 10.75
N GLN A 63 9.97 5.27 10.53
CA GLN A 63 9.31 6.54 10.27
C GLN A 63 8.51 6.49 8.96
N VAL A 64 9.06 5.87 7.90
CA VAL A 64 8.35 5.65 6.63
C VAL A 64 7.14 4.74 6.81
N VAL A 65 7.32 3.65 7.55
CA VAL A 65 6.25 2.67 7.79
C VAL A 65 5.12 3.27 8.62
N THR A 66 5.42 3.99 9.69
CA THR A 66 4.39 4.56 10.59
C THR A 66 3.58 5.69 9.93
N ARG A 67 4.18 6.46 9.01
CA ARG A 67 3.48 7.50 8.25
C ARG A 67 2.70 6.97 7.03
N SER A 68 2.95 5.73 6.61
CA SER A 68 2.29 5.11 5.47
C SER A 68 0.81 4.87 5.77
N VAL A 69 -0.07 5.37 4.91
CA VAL A 69 -1.53 5.31 5.13
C VAL A 69 -2.13 3.99 4.68
N ASN A 70 -1.57 3.38 3.63
CA ASN A 70 -2.09 2.14 3.07
C ASN A 70 -0.96 1.22 2.61
N LEU A 71 -0.53 0.33 3.51
CA LEU A 71 0.54 -0.62 3.25
C LEU A 71 0.18 -1.61 2.13
N LEU A 72 -1.10 -1.95 1.95
CA LEU A 72 -1.55 -2.81 0.86
C LEU A 72 -1.42 -2.12 -0.50
N ALA A 73 -1.66 -0.80 -0.56
CA ALA A 73 -1.42 -0.02 -1.78
C ALA A 73 0.08 0.03 -2.11
N ILE A 74 0.96 0.18 -1.10
CA ILE A 74 2.41 0.10 -1.27
C ILE A 74 2.82 -1.28 -1.80
N CYS A 75 2.27 -2.36 -1.24
CA CYS A 75 2.49 -3.71 -1.74
C CYS A 75 2.20 -3.81 -3.24
N ASN A 76 1.03 -3.32 -3.67
CA ASN A 76 0.60 -3.34 -5.07
C ASN A 76 1.37 -2.36 -5.96
N ALA A 77 2.11 -1.43 -5.38
CA ALA A 77 2.97 -0.50 -6.11
C ALA A 77 4.37 -1.08 -6.39
N PHE A 78 4.80 -2.14 -5.70
CA PHE A 78 6.09 -2.77 -5.99
C PHE A 78 6.16 -3.25 -7.43
N THR A 79 7.22 -2.85 -8.11
CA THR A 79 7.48 -3.30 -9.49
C THR A 79 8.06 -4.71 -9.50
N ALA A 80 8.03 -5.38 -10.65
CA ALA A 80 8.72 -6.67 -10.82
C ALA A 80 10.22 -6.58 -10.46
N ALA A 81 10.87 -5.44 -10.73
CA ALA A 81 12.27 -5.20 -10.39
C ALA A 81 12.49 -5.05 -8.88
N ASP A 82 11.54 -4.45 -8.15
CA ASP A 82 11.57 -4.38 -6.69
C ASP A 82 11.40 -5.79 -6.09
N LEU A 83 10.37 -6.52 -6.54
CA LEU A 83 10.05 -7.88 -6.10
C LEU A 83 11.17 -8.90 -6.40
N ALA A 84 11.98 -8.64 -7.43
CA ALA A 84 13.18 -9.42 -7.69
C ALA A 84 14.22 -9.30 -6.55
N GLN A 85 14.27 -8.16 -5.86
CA GLN A 85 15.28 -7.82 -4.86
C GLN A 85 14.81 -7.99 -3.40
N ILE A 86 13.51 -7.88 -3.13
CA ILE A 86 12.95 -7.91 -1.77
C ILE A 86 12.25 -9.23 -1.43
N ASN A 87 12.08 -9.50 -0.14
CA ASN A 87 11.30 -10.60 0.39
C ASN A 87 10.06 -10.03 1.12
N LEU A 88 8.87 -10.40 0.64
CA LEU A 88 7.61 -9.83 1.14
C LEU A 88 7.26 -10.28 2.57
N GLN A 89 7.68 -11.49 2.98
CA GLN A 89 7.56 -11.93 4.37
C GLN A 89 8.39 -11.02 5.30
N ARG A 90 9.59 -10.62 4.89
CA ARG A 90 10.41 -9.66 5.64
C ARG A 90 9.76 -8.28 5.67
N TRP A 91 9.22 -7.82 4.56
CA TRP A 91 8.47 -6.56 4.52
C TRP A 91 7.31 -6.59 5.51
N ALA A 92 6.48 -7.64 5.48
CA ALA A 92 5.41 -7.82 6.46
C ALA A 92 5.97 -7.74 7.90
N ALA A 93 7.06 -8.43 8.19
CA ALA A 93 7.62 -8.41 9.53
C ALA A 93 8.22 -7.03 9.93
N VAL A 94 8.81 -6.26 9.01
CA VAL A 94 9.18 -4.85 9.24
C VAL A 94 7.95 -4.04 9.62
N THR A 95 6.87 -4.15 8.85
CA THR A 95 5.64 -3.36 9.07
C THR A 95 5.09 -3.58 10.48
N ARG A 96 5.04 -4.85 10.90
CA ARG A 96 4.71 -5.25 12.28
C ARG A 96 5.65 -4.68 13.32
N SER A 97 6.97 -4.85 13.14
CA SER A 97 7.97 -4.40 14.10
C SER A 97 7.92 -2.88 14.32
N CYS A 98 7.54 -2.12 13.31
CA CYS A 98 7.39 -0.67 13.38
C CYS A 98 6.00 -0.20 13.86
N GLY A 99 5.09 -1.12 14.19
CA GLY A 99 3.78 -0.78 14.77
C GLY A 99 2.68 -0.41 13.78
N ASN A 100 2.89 -0.59 12.47
CA ASN A 100 1.86 -0.44 11.45
C ASN A 100 1.83 -1.75 10.65
N ALA A 101 1.13 -2.77 11.14
CA ALA A 101 1.18 -4.11 10.55
C ALA A 101 0.21 -4.25 9.36
N LEU A 102 0.61 -4.98 8.32
CA LEU A 102 -0.36 -5.62 7.43
C LEU A 102 -1.25 -6.59 8.24
N HIS A 103 -2.52 -6.71 7.85
CA HIS A 103 -3.44 -7.62 8.52
C HIS A 103 -3.17 -9.06 8.09
N GLU A 104 -3.49 -10.00 8.98
CA GLU A 104 -3.47 -11.42 8.63
C GLU A 104 -4.44 -11.70 7.48
N GLY A 105 -4.01 -12.49 6.49
CA GLY A 105 -4.78 -12.77 5.28
C GLY A 105 -4.65 -11.72 4.17
N ASP A 106 -4.03 -10.56 4.42
CA ASP A 106 -3.79 -9.57 3.35
C ASP A 106 -2.92 -10.17 2.25
N ASN A 107 -3.29 -9.90 0.99
CA ASN A 107 -2.51 -10.27 -0.19
C ASN A 107 -1.59 -9.10 -0.59
N CYS A 108 -0.37 -9.13 -0.07
CA CYS A 108 0.67 -8.18 -0.42
C CYS A 108 1.44 -8.67 -1.65
N ALA A 109 1.04 -8.23 -2.85
CA ALA A 109 1.72 -8.57 -4.11
C ALA A 109 1.95 -10.08 -4.34
N GLY A 110 0.97 -10.91 -3.96
CA GLY A 110 1.00 -12.37 -4.07
C GLY A 110 1.47 -13.09 -2.81
N TYR A 111 1.99 -12.38 -1.81
CA TYR A 111 2.29 -12.94 -0.49
C TYR A 111 1.09 -12.79 0.45
N ILE A 112 0.62 -13.91 0.99
CA ILE A 112 -0.43 -13.92 2.02
C ILE A 112 0.23 -13.79 3.40
N VAL A 113 -0.25 -12.86 4.21
CA VAL A 113 0.27 -12.61 5.56
C VAL A 113 -0.25 -13.68 6.54
N HIS A 114 0.65 -14.39 7.24
CA HIS A 114 0.36 -15.60 8.06
C HIS A 114 0.88 -15.51 9.50
N PHE A 115 0.60 -14.41 10.16
CA PHE A 115 1.34 -14.03 11.35
C PHE A 115 1.03 -14.75 12.66
#